data_AF-A0A7Z0TMK2-F1
#
_entry.id   AF-A0A7Z0TMK2-F1
#
_cell.length_a   1.000
_cell.length_b   1.000
_cell.length_c   1.000
_cell.angle_alpha   90.00
_cell.angle_beta   90.00
_cell.angle_gamma   90.00
#
_symmetry.space_group_name_H-M   'P 1'
#
loop_
_entity.id
_entity.type
_entity.pdbx_description
1 polymer ?
#
loop_
_entity_poly.entity_id
_entity_poly.type
_entity_poly.pdbx_seq_one_letter_code
_entity_poly.pdbx_strand_id
1 'polypeptide(L)'
;MIKATLSNVKVINAASGIGVGAGATVHLSNSVVSSNSVAGIAISGGGINIDATTISFNTIGVKQVGGSVCPTTTFLRNVGTRFDGLRKI
;
A
#
# COMPACT_ATOMS: atom_id res chain seq x y z
N MET A 1 -17.80 -0.02 10.96
CA MET A 1 -16.76 0.45 10.01
C MET A 1 -15.41 0.24 10.65
N ILE A 2 -14.50 -0.50 10.01
CA ILE A 2 -13.14 -0.74 10.55
C ILE A 2 -12.23 0.35 9.96
N LYS A 3 -11.66 1.19 10.83
CA LYS A 3 -10.74 2.26 10.43
C LYS A 3 -9.42 2.09 11.16
N ALA A 4 -8.32 2.14 10.42
CA ALA A 4 -6.97 2.14 10.98
C ALA A 4 -6.19 3.36 10.49
N THR A 5 -5.36 3.93 11.35
CA THR A 5 -4.42 4.99 10.99
C THR A 5 -3.03 4.56 11.41
N LEU A 6 -2.12 4.53 10.43
CA LEU A 6 -0.72 4.21 10.62
C LEU A 6 0.09 5.43 10.17
N SER A 7 0.95 5.93 11.05
CA SER A 7 1.79 7.09 10.80
C SER A 7 3.19 6.85 11.32
N ASN A 8 4.21 7.29 10.59
CA ASN A 8 5.62 7.15 10.99
C ASN A 8 6.03 5.68 11.24
N VAL A 9 5.46 4.75 10.48
CA VAL A 9 5.76 3.32 10.62
C VAL A 9 6.74 2.85 9.55
N LYS A 10 7.48 1.78 9.88
CA LYS A 10 8.34 1.05 8.94
C LYS A 10 7.84 -0.38 8.83
N VAL A 11 7.45 -0.79 7.64
CA VAL A 11 7.00 -2.14 7.33
C VAL A 11 7.98 -2.74 6.32
N ILE A 12 8.88 -3.57 6.82
CA ILE A 12 10.02 -4.07 6.05
C ILE A 12 10.26 -5.56 6.21
N ASN A 13 10.80 -6.19 5.16
CA ASN A 13 11.23 -7.60 5.16
C ASN A 13 10.12 -8.59 5.57
N ALA A 14 8.88 -8.32 5.15
CA ALA A 14 7.75 -9.23 5.31
C ALA A 14 7.35 -9.88 3.98
N ALA A 15 6.49 -10.89 4.02
CA ALA A 15 5.88 -11.43 2.79
C ALA A 15 4.98 -10.37 2.14
N SER A 16 3.96 -9.91 2.86
CA SER A 16 3.18 -8.71 2.51
C SER A 16 3.32 -7.68 3.61
N GLY A 17 3.50 -6.41 3.24
CA GLY A 17 3.62 -5.32 4.20
C GLY A 17 2.28 -4.96 4.85
N ILE A 18 1.39 -4.31 4.11
CA ILE A 18 0.07 -3.89 4.61
C ILE A 18 -1.05 -4.62 3.87
N GLY A 19 -1.93 -5.29 4.62
CA GLY A 19 -3.15 -5.92 4.10
C GLY A 19 -4.39 -5.08 4.38
N VAL A 20 -5.21 -4.84 3.35
CA VAL A 20 -6.47 -4.09 3.46
C VAL A 20 -7.64 -4.96 2.99
N GLY A 21 -8.38 -5.49 3.96
CA GLY A 21 -9.54 -6.35 3.75
C GLY A 21 -10.84 -5.59 3.40
N ALA A 22 -11.87 -6.34 3.03
CA ALA A 22 -13.19 -5.79 2.71
C ALA A 22 -13.79 -5.00 3.88
N GLY A 23 -14.37 -3.82 3.58
CA GLY A 23 -14.99 -2.94 4.59
C GLY A 23 -14.01 -2.21 5.51
N ALA A 24 -12.70 -2.35 5.29
CA ALA A 24 -11.67 -1.61 6.00
C ALA A 24 -11.30 -0.30 5.29
N THR A 25 -10.98 0.73 6.07
CA THR A 25 -10.37 1.96 5.57
C THR A 25 -9.07 2.22 6.32
N VAL A 26 -7.96 2.29 5.59
CA VAL A 26 -6.62 2.53 6.15
C VAL A 26 -6.12 3.90 5.71
N HIS A 27 -5.60 4.69 6.65
CA HIS A 27 -4.83 5.87 6.34
C HIS A 27 -3.36 5.61 6.71
N LEU A 28 -2.47 5.65 5.71
CA LEU A 28 -1.03 5.45 5.88
C LEU A 28 -0.30 6.75 5.55
N SER A 29 0.43 7.30 6.51
CA SER A 29 1.12 8.59 6.36
C SER A 29 2.57 8.54 6.84
N ASN A 30 3.45 9.34 6.24
CA ASN A 30 4.85 9.53 6.70
C ASN A 30 5.60 8.21 6.95
N SER A 31 5.34 7.19 6.15
CA SER A 31 5.78 5.82 6.44
C SER A 31 6.73 5.26 5.38
N VAL A 32 7.35 4.13 5.69
CA VAL A 32 8.19 3.38 4.74
C VAL A 32 7.68 1.95 4.65
N VAL A 33 7.37 1.50 3.43
CA VAL A 33 6.97 0.12 3.13
C VAL A 33 7.94 -0.44 2.10
N SER A 34 8.90 -1.24 2.54
CA SER A 34 9.98 -1.65 1.65
C SER A 34 10.52 -3.06 1.84
N SER A 35 11.14 -3.61 0.80
CA SER A 35 11.81 -4.92 0.87
C SER A 35 10.86 -6.07 1.24
N ASN A 36 9.57 -5.97 0.87
CA ASN A 36 8.60 -7.05 1.08
C ASN A 36 8.55 -7.99 -0.14
N SER A 37 8.56 -9.30 0.11
CA SER A 37 8.84 -10.30 -0.93
C SER A 37 7.64 -10.64 -1.84
N VAL A 38 6.41 -10.25 -1.47
CA VAL A 38 5.19 -10.42 -2.28
C VAL A 38 4.59 -9.08 -2.66
N ALA A 39 4.18 -8.28 -1.68
CA ALA A 39 3.59 -6.95 -1.91
C ALA A 39 3.93 -5.97 -0.79
N GLY A 40 4.17 -4.71 -1.14
CA GLY A 40 4.23 -3.63 -0.15
C GLY A 40 2.85 -3.43 0.47
N ILE A 41 1.84 -3.23 -0.37
CA ILE A 41 0.44 -3.06 0.04
C ILE A 41 -0.43 -4.02 -0.78
N ALA A 42 -1.29 -4.80 -0.13
CA ALA A 42 -2.23 -5.74 -0.74
C ALA A 42 -3.67 -5.40 -0.34
N ILE A 43 -4.55 -5.22 -1.32
CA ILE A 43 -5.93 -4.76 -1.12
C ILE A 43 -6.90 -5.71 -1.79
N SER A 44 -7.87 -6.23 -1.02
CA SER A 44 -8.86 -7.20 -1.49
C SER A 44 -10.31 -6.70 -1.50
N GLY A 45 -10.57 -5.46 -1.04
CA GLY A 45 -11.93 -4.91 -1.01
C GLY A 45 -12.15 -3.69 -0.10
N GLY A 46 -11.12 -3.21 0.58
CA GLY A 46 -11.16 -1.99 1.38
C GLY A 46 -10.56 -0.79 0.67
N GLY A 47 -10.51 0.34 1.38
CA GLY A 47 -9.89 1.58 0.90
C GLY A 47 -8.58 1.87 1.62
N ILE A 48 -7.58 2.37 0.88
CA ILE A 48 -6.38 2.93 1.50
C ILE A 48 -6.04 4.31 0.95
N ASN A 49 -5.84 5.25 1.86
CA ASN A 49 -5.29 6.56 1.59
C ASN A 49 -3.81 6.56 1.96
N ILE A 50 -2.95 6.95 1.03
CA ILE A 50 -1.50 6.93 1.20
C ILE A 50 -0.96 8.35 1.01
N ASP A 51 -0.31 8.86 2.05
CA ASP A 51 0.26 10.21 2.08
C ASP A 51 1.71 10.18 2.55
N ALA A 52 2.59 10.99 1.96
CA ALA A 52 3.99 11.16 2.33
C ALA A 52 4.75 9.85 2.66
N THR A 53 4.40 8.76 1.97
CA THR A 53 4.90 7.41 2.25
C THR A 53 5.82 6.96 1.12
N THR A 54 6.92 6.31 1.48
CA THR A 54 7.83 5.68 0.52
C THR A 54 7.49 4.20 0.40
N ILE A 55 7.21 3.74 -0.82
CA ILE A 55 7.03 2.32 -1.11
C ILE A 55 8.10 1.91 -2.12
N SER A 56 9.00 1.00 -1.72
CA SER A 56 10.19 0.68 -2.51
C SER A 56 10.70 -0.75 -2.33
N PHE A 57 11.40 -1.29 -3.33
CA PHE A 57 12.04 -2.62 -3.25
C PHE A 57 11.11 -3.77 -2.87
N ASN A 58 9.81 -3.66 -3.16
CA ASN A 58 8.86 -4.75 -2.97
C ASN A 58 8.69 -5.49 -4.31
N THR A 59 8.36 -6.79 -4.29
CA THR A 59 8.05 -7.54 -5.54
C THR A 59 6.84 -6.98 -6.28
N ILE A 60 5.87 -6.45 -5.54
CA ILE A 60 4.78 -5.61 -6.05
C ILE A 60 4.66 -4.41 -5.11
N GLY A 61 4.69 -3.18 -5.63
CA GLY A 61 4.50 -1.99 -4.80
C GLY A 61 3.13 -1.97 -4.13
N VAL A 62 2.07 -1.98 -4.95
CA VAL A 62 0.66 -2.04 -4.53
C VAL A 62 -0.06 -3.08 -5.39
N LYS A 63 -0.64 -4.11 -4.75
CA LYS A 63 -1.46 -5.16 -5.38
C LYS A 63 -2.93 -4.91 -5.06
N GLN A 64 -3.71 -4.47 -6.04
CA GLN A 64 -5.14 -4.20 -5.88
C GLN A 64 -5.96 -5.23 -6.65
N VAL A 65 -6.70 -6.06 -5.92
CA VAL A 65 -7.63 -7.05 -6.51
C VAL A 65 -9.10 -6.60 -6.36
N GLY A 66 -9.34 -5.62 -5.48
CA GLY A 66 -10.64 -4.97 -5.26
C GLY A 66 -10.47 -3.72 -4.39
N GLY A 67 -11.55 -2.98 -4.12
CA GLY A 67 -11.50 -1.78 -3.26
C GLY A 67 -10.92 -0.54 -3.96
N SER A 68 -10.39 0.43 -3.20
CA SER A 68 -9.85 1.69 -3.73
C SER A 68 -8.47 2.05 -3.18
N VAL A 69 -7.69 2.76 -4.00
CA VAL A 69 -6.39 3.34 -3.64
C VAL A 69 -6.42 4.82 -3.97
N CYS A 70 -6.17 5.67 -2.98
CA CYS A 70 -6.08 7.12 -3.16
C CYS A 70 -4.71 7.62 -2.68
N PRO A 71 -3.70 7.67 -3.57
CA PRO A 71 -2.41 8.25 -3.24
C PRO A 71 -2.44 9.78 -3.44
N THR A 72 -1.92 10.55 -2.49
CA THR A 72 -1.94 12.02 -2.55
C THR A 72 -0.53 12.63 -2.68
N THR A 73 0.47 12.10 -1.96
CA THR A 73 1.89 12.52 -2.06
C THR A 73 2.89 11.36 -1.87
N THR A 74 2.61 10.21 -2.49
CA THR A 74 3.42 8.97 -2.29
C THR A 74 4.61 8.92 -3.26
N PHE A 75 5.83 8.75 -2.73
CA PHE A 75 7.01 8.47 -3.55
C PHE A 75 7.11 6.96 -3.80
N LEU A 76 6.74 6.54 -5.01
CA LEU A 76 6.80 5.14 -5.46
C LEU A 76 8.13 4.92 -6.20
N ARG A 77 9.19 4.54 -5.48
CA ARG A 77 10.49 4.23 -6.08
C ARG A 77 10.66 2.73 -6.17
N ASN A 78 10.38 2.21 -7.35
CA ASN A 78 10.28 0.79 -7.58
C ASN A 78 11.38 0.32 -8.53
N VAL A 79 12.26 -0.57 -8.09
CA VAL A 79 13.14 -1.33 -8.98
C VAL A 79 12.37 -2.59 -9.36
N GLY A 80 11.42 -2.46 -10.31
CA GLY A 80 10.91 -3.62 -11.05
C GLY A 80 9.43 -4.03 -11.01
N THR A 81 8.42 -3.21 -10.66
CA THR A 81 7.02 -3.72 -10.62
C THR A 81 5.99 -2.96 -11.44
N ARG A 82 5.14 -3.78 -12.09
CA ARG A 82 3.87 -3.46 -12.74
C ARG A 82 2.85 -2.95 -11.71
N PHE A 83 1.99 -2.04 -12.12
CA PHE A 83 0.80 -1.60 -11.40
C PHE A 83 -0.39 -2.42 -11.89
N ASP A 84 -0.74 -3.49 -11.17
CA ASP A 84 -1.87 -4.33 -11.56
C ASP A 84 -3.16 -3.78 -10.90
N GLY A 85 -4.10 -3.30 -11.72
CA GLY A 85 -5.48 -3.01 -11.28
C GLY A 85 -5.81 -1.56 -10.89
N LEU A 86 -4.88 -0.61 -11.02
CA LEU A 86 -5.19 0.81 -10.75
C LEU A 86 -6.04 1.40 -11.89
N ARG A 87 -7.34 1.56 -11.65
CA ARG A 87 -8.19 2.40 -12.50
C ARG A 87 -7.83 3.85 -12.23
N LYS A 88 -7.17 4.50 -13.19
CA LYS A 88 -7.04 5.97 -13.20
C LYS A 88 -8.46 6.54 -13.19
N ILE A 89 -8.79 7.29 -12.14
CA ILE A 89 -10.01 8.10 -12.07
C ILE A 89 -9.74 9.41 -12.81
#